data_AF-A0AAN7SRI0-F1
#
_entry.id   AF-A0AAN7SRI0-F1
#
_cell.length_a   1.000
_cell.length_b   1.000
_cell.length_c   1.000
_cell.angle_alpha   90.00
_cell.angle_beta   90.00
_cell.angle_gamma   90.00
#
_symmetry.space_group_name_H-M   'P 1'
#
loop_
_entity.id
_entity.type
_entity.pdbx_description
1 polymer ?
#
loop_
_entity_poly.entity_id
_entity_poly.type
_entity_poly.pdbx_seq_one_letter_code
_entity_poly.pdbx_strand_id
1 'polypeptide(L)'
;MTLSINRFHCLVFHQVAKHEHRSGNTSELPEEVDILKLINVTAKDPGVSLVEGPINNYPAYKFRLPYGNVALANSTTVTNAMSKASGFTVVFLYRQQKNNLGTLLSINSPGRLTPWFQLGSNSRTGLLSLKYRIDTSSRLYQAEWNLPIHHRKSPLAAWTWISVSADYSTSTLRLDLDCLPSKCELLGSHSENSHISIPQDSLVYFRQEPGRKKKFLGSMQVAKVLPYVVTERLWSCLHISEHSAPQHRKPII
;
A
#
# COMPACT_ATOMS: atom_id res chain seq x y z
N MET A 1 7.64 -31.33 -10.32
CA MET A 1 8.34 -30.49 -9.32
C MET A 1 7.39 -29.41 -8.87
N THR A 2 6.76 -29.62 -7.72
CA THR A 2 5.72 -28.73 -7.17
C THR A 2 6.37 -27.98 -6.00
N LEU A 3 6.66 -26.69 -6.17
CA LEU A 3 7.22 -25.86 -5.09
C LEU A 3 6.12 -25.55 -4.08
N SER A 4 6.25 -26.13 -2.89
CA SER A 4 5.45 -25.81 -1.72
C SER A 4 5.75 -24.38 -1.27
N ILE A 5 4.75 -23.50 -1.30
CA ILE A 5 4.83 -22.15 -0.71
C ILE A 5 4.57 -22.32 0.78
N ASN A 6 5.62 -22.25 1.59
CA ASN A 6 5.50 -22.17 3.05
C ASN A 6 4.82 -20.84 3.41
N ARG A 7 3.51 -20.89 3.66
CA ARG A 7 2.75 -19.79 4.26
C ARG A 7 2.99 -19.85 5.77
N PHE A 8 3.80 -18.94 6.30
CA PHE A 8 3.92 -18.76 7.74
C PHE A 8 2.81 -17.84 8.23
N HIS A 9 2.10 -18.25 9.29
CA HIS A 9 1.41 -17.30 10.15
C HIS A 9 2.46 -16.43 10.83
N CYS A 10 2.24 -15.12 10.91
CA CYS A 10 3.14 -14.21 11.61
C CYS A 10 3.26 -14.67 13.06
N LEU A 11 4.37 -15.30 13.43
CA LEU A 11 4.68 -15.61 14.82
C LEU A 11 5.03 -14.30 15.49
N VAL A 12 4.20 -13.89 16.44
CA VAL A 12 4.42 -12.68 17.22
C VAL A 12 5.55 -12.97 18.20
N PHE A 13 6.77 -12.52 17.90
CA PHE A 13 7.78 -12.34 18.94
C PHE A 13 7.39 -11.11 19.76
N HIS A 14 6.85 -11.32 20.96
CA HIS A 14 6.60 -10.26 21.93
C HIS A 14 7.94 -9.70 22.42
N GLN A 15 8.39 -8.59 21.85
CA GLN A 15 9.13 -7.59 22.61
C GLN A 15 8.19 -6.42 22.86
N VAL A 16 7.70 -6.35 24.10
CA VAL A 16 6.82 -5.29 24.59
C VAL A 16 7.64 -4.02 24.75
N ALA A 17 7.65 -3.16 23.72
CA ALA A 17 7.89 -1.75 23.92
C ALA A 17 6.53 -1.07 24.17
N LYS A 18 6.21 -0.80 25.44
CA LYS A 18 5.05 0.01 25.82
C LYS A 18 5.25 1.43 25.27
N HIS A 19 4.53 1.79 24.23
CA HIS A 19 4.27 3.21 23.93
C HIS A 19 2.88 3.57 24.43
N GLU A 20 2.85 4.38 25.49
CA GLU A 20 1.62 4.99 26.02
C GLU A 20 0.97 5.87 24.96
N HIS A 21 -0.27 5.50 24.59
CA HIS A 21 -1.17 6.37 23.87
C HIS A 21 -1.62 7.51 24.78
N ARG A 22 -1.00 8.69 24.65
CA ARG A 22 -1.61 9.94 25.14
C ARG A 22 -2.61 10.45 24.11
N SER A 23 -3.86 10.52 24.54
CA SER A 23 -4.93 11.27 23.87
C SER A 23 -4.57 12.77 23.87
N GLY A 24 -4.51 13.38 22.70
CA GLY A 24 -4.33 14.82 22.52
C GLY A 24 -3.80 15.16 21.13
N ASN A 25 -4.63 15.86 20.33
CA ASN A 25 -4.40 16.56 19.06
C ASN A 25 -3.44 15.88 18.06
N THR A 26 -3.96 15.55 16.86
CA THR A 26 -3.21 15.14 15.65
C THR A 26 -1.83 15.76 15.54
N SER A 27 -0.84 15.11 16.15
CA SER A 27 0.55 15.28 15.84
C SER A 27 0.77 14.41 14.62
N GLU A 28 0.77 15.03 13.43
CA GLU A 28 1.44 14.41 12.29
C GLU A 28 2.86 14.08 12.78
N LEU A 29 3.16 12.78 12.95
CA LEU A 29 4.53 12.37 13.21
C LEU A 29 5.35 12.96 12.05
N PRO A 30 6.47 13.65 12.31
CA PRO A 30 7.05 14.68 11.44
C PRO A 30 7.54 14.23 10.05
N GLU A 31 7.26 12.98 9.65
CA GLU A 31 7.79 12.35 8.45
C GLU A 31 6.77 11.41 7.76
N GLU A 32 5.51 11.35 8.22
CA GLU A 32 4.45 10.66 7.46
C GLU A 32 4.16 11.39 6.15
N VAL A 33 4.06 10.62 5.05
CA VAL A 33 3.77 11.19 3.73
C VAL A 33 2.37 10.79 3.29
N ASP A 34 1.46 11.76 3.26
CA ASP A 34 0.16 11.64 2.60
C ASP A 34 0.32 12.01 1.12
N ILE A 35 0.31 11.01 0.24
CA ILE A 35 0.54 11.20 -1.20
C ILE A 35 -0.57 12.04 -1.83
N LEU A 36 -1.82 11.95 -1.36
CA LEU A 36 -2.93 12.74 -1.90
C LEU A 36 -2.76 14.22 -1.57
N LYS A 37 -2.33 14.54 -0.33
CA LYS A 37 -1.93 15.90 0.05
C LYS A 37 -0.70 16.36 -0.75
N LEU A 38 0.29 15.49 -0.92
CA LEU A 38 1.55 15.80 -1.61
C LEU A 38 1.35 16.21 -3.07
N ILE A 39 0.39 15.58 -3.77
CA ILE A 39 0.03 15.95 -5.14
C ILE A 39 -0.97 17.10 -5.23
N ASN A 40 -1.44 17.61 -4.08
CA ASN A 40 -2.45 18.67 -3.99
C ASN A 40 -3.69 18.39 -4.86
N VAL A 41 -4.23 17.16 -4.79
CA VAL A 41 -5.35 16.75 -5.65
C VAL A 41 -6.63 17.49 -5.27
N THR A 42 -7.35 17.97 -6.28
CA THR A 42 -8.65 18.63 -6.12
C THR A 42 -9.69 18.13 -7.12
N ALA A 43 -10.97 18.35 -6.83
CA ALA A 43 -12.06 18.07 -7.78
C ALA A 43 -12.05 18.99 -9.02
N LYS A 44 -11.20 20.03 -9.04
CA LYS A 44 -11.02 20.90 -10.21
C LYS A 44 -10.06 20.29 -11.23
N ASP A 45 -9.27 19.28 -10.82
CA ASP A 45 -8.30 18.64 -11.70
C ASP A 45 -9.01 17.83 -12.80
N PRO A 46 -8.56 17.90 -14.06
CA PRO A 46 -9.18 17.16 -15.16
C PRO A 46 -9.21 15.65 -14.89
N GLY A 47 -10.41 15.06 -14.87
CA GLY A 47 -10.59 13.63 -14.61
C GLY A 47 -10.65 13.25 -13.12
N VAL A 48 -10.70 14.21 -12.20
CA VAL A 48 -10.89 13.97 -10.76
C VAL A 48 -12.29 14.40 -10.32
N SER A 49 -12.90 13.66 -9.40
CA SER A 49 -14.15 14.04 -8.74
C SER A 49 -14.17 13.54 -7.30
N LEU A 50 -14.77 14.29 -6.38
CA LEU A 50 -15.03 13.79 -5.02
C LEU A 50 -16.08 12.68 -5.04
N VAL A 51 -15.91 11.71 -4.15
CA VAL A 51 -16.86 10.63 -3.89
C VAL A 51 -16.91 10.34 -2.39
N GLU A 52 -17.96 9.66 -1.97
CA GLU A 52 -18.02 9.10 -0.62
C GLU A 52 -17.05 7.92 -0.46
N GLY A 53 -16.35 7.88 0.67
CA GLY A 53 -15.46 6.81 1.07
C GLY A 53 -15.75 6.33 2.49
N PRO A 54 -15.17 5.19 2.93
CA PRO A 54 -15.45 4.59 4.24
C PRO A 54 -15.09 5.46 5.45
N ILE A 55 -14.11 6.35 5.33
CA ILE A 55 -13.72 7.25 6.43
C ILE A 55 -14.59 8.50 6.38
N ASN A 56 -15.39 8.71 7.42
CA ASN A 56 -16.23 9.90 7.56
C ASN A 56 -15.38 11.18 7.61
N ASN A 57 -15.87 12.26 7.01
CA ASN A 57 -15.23 13.58 6.99
C ASN A 57 -13.79 13.59 6.43
N TYR A 58 -13.41 12.57 5.65
CA TYR A 58 -12.11 12.49 5.00
C TYR A 58 -12.31 12.31 3.50
N PRO A 59 -11.77 13.20 2.64
CA PRO A 59 -12.12 13.23 1.23
C PRO A 59 -11.64 11.99 0.50
N ALA A 60 -12.48 11.46 -0.40
CA ALA A 60 -12.10 10.43 -1.33
C ALA A 60 -12.19 10.93 -2.76
N TYR A 61 -11.16 10.64 -3.55
CA TYR A 61 -11.01 11.14 -4.92
C TYR A 61 -11.19 9.99 -5.89
N LYS A 62 -12.14 10.14 -6.82
CA LYS A 62 -12.29 9.27 -7.98
C LYS A 62 -11.54 9.85 -9.16
N PHE A 63 -10.70 9.03 -9.75
CA PHE A 63 -9.85 9.40 -10.85
C PHE A 63 -10.20 8.62 -12.12
N ARG A 64 -10.30 9.35 -13.22
CA ARG A 64 -10.63 8.89 -14.56
C ARG A 64 -9.64 9.51 -15.54
N LEU A 65 -9.63 9.01 -16.78
CA LEU A 65 -9.00 9.76 -17.86
C LEU A 65 -9.75 11.10 -18.06
N PRO A 66 -9.05 12.20 -18.39
CA PRO A 66 -7.64 12.26 -18.80
C PRO A 66 -6.63 12.48 -17.66
N TYR A 67 -7.00 12.36 -16.38
CA TYR A 67 -6.10 12.63 -15.26
C TYR A 67 -4.77 11.88 -15.43
N GLY A 68 -3.74 12.65 -15.70
CA GLY A 68 -2.44 12.18 -16.12
C GLY A 68 -1.42 12.68 -15.12
N ASN A 69 -0.94 11.80 -14.26
CA ASN A 69 0.15 12.15 -13.38
C ASN A 69 1.47 11.92 -14.12
N VAL A 70 2.50 12.69 -13.76
CA VAL A 70 3.90 12.39 -14.06
C VAL A 70 4.53 11.84 -12.78
N ALA A 71 5.86 11.73 -12.72
CA ALA A 71 6.51 11.47 -11.44
C ALA A 71 6.09 12.55 -10.41
N LEU A 72 6.03 12.18 -9.13
CA LEU A 72 5.79 13.12 -8.04
C LEU A 72 6.89 14.18 -8.05
N ALA A 73 6.49 15.46 -8.03
CA ALA A 73 7.43 16.57 -8.03
C ALA A 73 8.39 16.50 -6.82
N ASN A 74 7.89 16.06 -5.68
CA ASN A 74 8.68 15.84 -4.47
C ASN A 74 8.82 14.33 -4.17
N SER A 75 9.52 13.63 -5.06
CA SER A 75 9.81 12.20 -4.91
C SER A 75 10.68 11.90 -3.68
N THR A 76 11.58 12.82 -3.33
CA THR A 76 12.54 12.68 -2.22
C THR A 76 11.86 12.51 -0.87
N THR A 77 10.74 13.20 -0.60
CA THR A 77 9.99 13.01 0.65
C THR A 77 9.46 11.58 0.80
N VAL A 78 8.98 10.97 -0.29
CA VAL A 78 8.52 9.57 -0.27
C VAL A 78 9.68 8.60 -0.12
N THR A 79 10.77 8.78 -0.88
CA THR A 79 11.93 7.88 -0.78
C THR A 79 12.57 7.95 0.60
N ASN A 80 12.69 9.13 1.20
CA ASN A 80 13.19 9.31 2.56
C ASN A 80 12.35 8.59 3.61
N ALA A 81 11.03 8.63 3.49
CA ALA A 81 10.14 7.89 4.39
C ALA A 81 10.33 6.37 4.24
N MET A 82 10.67 5.88 3.04
CA MET A 82 10.92 4.45 2.80
C MET A 82 12.35 4.00 3.07
N SER A 83 13.30 4.92 3.27
CA SER A 83 14.73 4.60 3.51
C SER A 83 15.11 4.53 4.99
N LYS A 84 14.14 4.42 5.90
CA LYS A 84 14.40 4.37 7.34
C LYS A 84 15.01 3.02 7.73
N ALA A 85 16.00 3.05 8.62
CA ALA A 85 16.77 1.87 9.00
C ALA A 85 15.95 0.79 9.73
N SER A 86 14.86 1.18 10.41
CA SER A 86 13.94 0.23 11.04
C SER A 86 12.99 -0.44 10.03
N GLY A 87 12.82 0.15 8.85
CA GLY A 87 11.81 -0.23 7.88
C GLY A 87 10.74 0.84 7.68
N PHE A 88 9.68 0.50 6.96
CA PHE A 88 8.62 1.44 6.58
C PHE A 88 7.30 0.71 6.36
N THR A 89 6.21 1.48 6.26
CA THR A 89 4.88 0.96 5.91
C THR A 89 4.24 1.78 4.79
N VAL A 90 3.68 1.13 3.77
CA VAL A 90 2.82 1.79 2.78
C VAL A 90 1.38 1.38 2.99
N VAL A 91 0.45 2.34 2.91
CA VAL A 91 -0.96 2.14 3.26
C VAL A 91 -1.85 2.73 2.19
N PHE A 92 -2.83 1.95 1.74
CA PHE A 92 -3.83 2.38 0.78
C PHE A 92 -5.23 2.00 1.21
N LEU A 93 -6.17 2.92 0.99
CA LEU A 93 -7.61 2.66 0.99
C LEU A 93 -8.14 3.07 -0.38
N TYR A 94 -8.55 2.09 -1.18
CA TYR A 94 -8.98 2.35 -2.55
C TYR A 94 -10.14 1.48 -2.99
N ARG A 95 -10.82 1.92 -4.05
CA ARG A 95 -11.81 1.16 -4.80
C ARG A 95 -11.47 1.21 -6.28
N GLN A 96 -11.03 0.08 -6.84
CA GLN A 96 -10.58 0.00 -8.22
C GLN A 96 -11.73 -0.29 -9.19
N GLN A 97 -11.66 0.27 -10.39
CA GLN A 97 -12.55 -0.10 -11.50
C GLN A 97 -12.32 -1.56 -11.90
N LYS A 98 -13.40 -2.28 -12.23
CA LYS A 98 -13.32 -3.66 -12.71
C LYS A 98 -12.43 -3.77 -13.96
N ASN A 99 -11.70 -4.89 -14.08
CA ASN A 99 -10.84 -5.21 -15.23
C ASN A 99 -9.72 -4.18 -15.45
N ASN A 100 -9.38 -3.40 -14.43
CA ASN A 100 -8.25 -2.49 -14.44
C ASN A 100 -7.02 -3.19 -13.84
N LEU A 101 -5.91 -3.15 -14.58
CA LEU A 101 -4.57 -3.42 -14.08
C LEU A 101 -3.94 -2.07 -13.74
N GLY A 102 -3.81 -1.78 -12.45
CA GLY A 102 -3.44 -0.48 -11.94
C GLY A 102 -2.30 -0.56 -10.95
N THR A 103 -1.27 0.26 -11.14
CA THR A 103 -0.21 0.44 -10.14
C THR A 103 -0.66 1.41 -9.07
N LEU A 104 -0.44 1.12 -7.79
CA LEU A 104 -0.73 2.03 -6.68
C LEU A 104 0.45 2.98 -6.47
N LEU A 105 1.66 2.42 -6.38
CA LEU A 105 2.92 3.14 -6.20
C LEU A 105 4.03 2.42 -6.98
N SER A 106 4.88 3.17 -7.68
CA SER A 106 6.09 2.67 -8.35
C SER A 106 7.24 3.61 -8.06
N ILE A 107 8.42 3.05 -7.81
CA ILE A 107 9.65 3.80 -7.56
C ILE A 107 10.72 3.27 -8.51
N ASN A 108 11.28 4.15 -9.32
CA ASN A 108 12.15 3.81 -10.43
C ASN A 108 13.30 4.82 -10.53
N SER A 109 14.51 4.37 -10.85
CA SER A 109 15.55 5.33 -11.28
C SER A 109 15.15 6.01 -12.59
N PRO A 110 15.59 7.25 -12.82
CA PRO A 110 15.44 7.91 -14.11
C PRO A 110 15.91 7.00 -15.27
N GLY A 111 15.10 6.93 -16.33
CA GLY A 111 15.40 6.11 -17.53
C GLY A 111 15.28 4.59 -17.36
N ARG A 112 14.97 4.07 -16.15
CA ARG A 112 14.81 2.62 -15.91
C ARG A 112 13.36 2.20 -15.74
N LEU A 113 12.93 1.21 -16.53
CA LEU A 113 11.58 0.64 -16.42
C LEU A 113 11.43 -0.37 -15.28
N THR A 114 12.51 -1.03 -14.87
CA THR A 114 12.48 -1.97 -13.75
C THR A 114 12.43 -1.21 -12.42
N PRO A 115 11.44 -1.47 -11.55
CA PRO A 115 11.28 -0.72 -10.31
C PRO A 115 12.26 -1.17 -9.22
N TRP A 116 12.54 -0.27 -8.29
CA TRP A 116 13.12 -0.54 -6.98
C TRP A 116 12.05 -1.04 -6.00
N PHE A 117 10.86 -0.45 -6.10
CA PHE A 117 9.68 -0.85 -5.35
C PHE A 117 8.44 -0.59 -6.22
N GLN A 118 7.51 -1.54 -6.29
CA GLN A 118 6.24 -1.35 -6.99
C GLN A 118 5.14 -2.18 -6.34
N LEU A 119 4.05 -1.52 -5.97
CA LEU A 119 2.82 -2.15 -5.52
C LEU A 119 1.76 -1.99 -6.61
N GLY A 120 1.31 -3.12 -7.16
CA GLY A 120 0.33 -3.19 -8.25
C GLY A 120 -0.90 -3.98 -7.85
N SER A 121 -2.07 -3.56 -8.35
CA SER A 121 -3.36 -4.19 -8.12
C SER A 121 -4.03 -4.54 -9.44
N ASN A 122 -4.33 -5.83 -9.60
CA ASN A 122 -4.91 -6.39 -10.81
C ASN A 122 -6.34 -6.91 -10.53
N SER A 123 -7.32 -6.02 -10.68
CA SER A 123 -8.74 -6.37 -10.51
C SER A 123 -9.27 -7.33 -11.57
N ARG A 124 -8.54 -7.58 -12.67
CA ARG A 124 -8.89 -8.59 -13.68
C ARG A 124 -8.59 -10.00 -13.20
N THR A 125 -7.44 -10.20 -12.56
CA THR A 125 -7.01 -11.52 -12.07
C THR A 125 -7.24 -11.72 -10.57
N GLY A 126 -7.60 -10.66 -9.85
CA GLY A 126 -7.77 -10.70 -8.40
C GLY A 126 -6.44 -10.80 -7.64
N LEU A 127 -5.35 -10.25 -8.19
CA LEU A 127 -4.02 -10.32 -7.59
C LEU A 127 -3.49 -8.95 -7.19
N LEU A 128 -2.91 -8.88 -6.00
CA LEU A 128 -2.01 -7.82 -5.57
C LEU A 128 -0.58 -8.31 -5.78
N SER A 129 0.24 -7.52 -6.45
CA SER A 129 1.65 -7.84 -6.70
C SER A 129 2.55 -6.79 -6.05
N LEU A 130 3.50 -7.24 -5.24
CA LEU A 130 4.61 -6.42 -4.77
C LEU A 130 5.88 -6.84 -5.52
N LYS A 131 6.61 -5.87 -6.04
CA LYS A 131 7.94 -6.06 -6.62
C LYS A 131 8.91 -5.17 -5.88
N TYR A 132 10.07 -5.70 -5.51
CA TYR A 132 11.07 -4.95 -4.77
C TYR A 132 12.47 -5.48 -5.02
N ARG A 133 13.47 -4.63 -4.76
CA ARG A 133 14.88 -5.00 -4.75
C ARG A 133 15.41 -4.88 -3.34
N ILE A 134 16.33 -5.76 -2.98
CA ILE A 134 17.08 -5.67 -1.74
C ILE A 134 18.50 -5.20 -2.04
N ASP A 135 19.17 -4.58 -1.08
CA ASP A 135 20.53 -4.06 -1.20
C ASP A 135 21.58 -5.16 -1.46
N THR A 136 21.39 -6.34 -0.90
CA THR A 136 22.31 -7.48 -1.04
C THR A 136 22.16 -8.26 -2.36
N SER A 137 21.23 -7.88 -3.24
CA SER A 137 20.91 -8.65 -4.44
C SER A 137 20.49 -7.80 -5.63
N SER A 138 21.03 -8.12 -6.80
CA SER A 138 20.62 -7.50 -8.07
C SER A 138 19.28 -8.04 -8.60
N ARG A 139 18.74 -9.10 -7.97
CA ARG A 139 17.49 -9.75 -8.37
C ARG A 139 16.28 -8.89 -7.99
N LEU A 140 15.29 -8.87 -8.87
CA LEU A 140 13.95 -8.37 -8.54
C LEU A 140 13.16 -9.47 -7.82
N TYR A 141 12.77 -9.19 -6.58
CA TYR A 141 11.88 -10.03 -5.80
C TYR A 141 10.43 -9.68 -6.13
N GLN A 142 9.56 -10.69 -6.09
CA GLN A 142 8.14 -10.53 -6.36
C GLN A 142 7.33 -11.40 -5.40
N ALA A 143 6.32 -10.79 -4.80
CA ALA A 143 5.34 -11.44 -3.96
C ALA A 143 3.95 -11.16 -4.52
N GLU A 144 3.06 -12.16 -4.44
CA GLU A 144 1.70 -12.07 -4.97
C GLU A 144 0.69 -12.60 -3.97
N TRP A 145 -0.41 -11.85 -3.82
CA TRP A 145 -1.49 -12.22 -2.92
C TRP A 145 -2.85 -12.02 -3.56
N ASN A 146 -3.78 -12.92 -3.23
CA ASN A 146 -5.16 -12.77 -3.66
C ASN A 146 -5.79 -11.52 -3.02
N LEU A 147 -6.38 -10.69 -3.86
CA LEU A 147 -7.24 -9.58 -3.44
C LEU A 147 -8.55 -10.13 -2.85
N PRO A 148 -9.10 -9.45 -1.82
CA PRO A 148 -10.42 -9.79 -1.31
C PRO A 148 -11.49 -9.67 -2.40
N ILE A 149 -12.45 -10.59 -2.39
CA ILE A 149 -13.58 -10.58 -3.31
C ILE A 149 -14.68 -9.71 -2.69
N HIS A 150 -14.94 -8.56 -3.30
CA HIS A 150 -16.03 -7.68 -2.90
C HIS A 150 -17.25 -7.84 -3.82
N HIS A 151 -18.45 -7.86 -3.24
CA HIS A 151 -19.68 -7.96 -4.01
C HIS A 151 -20.10 -6.59 -4.57
N ARG A 152 -20.45 -6.54 -5.87
CA ARG A 152 -20.58 -5.29 -6.64
C ARG A 152 -21.77 -4.40 -6.27
N LYS A 153 -22.74 -4.90 -5.50
CA LYS A 153 -24.01 -4.20 -5.24
C LYS A 153 -23.92 -3.19 -4.08
N SER A 154 -22.86 -3.19 -3.28
CA SER A 154 -22.64 -2.16 -2.25
C SER A 154 -21.38 -1.32 -2.57
N PRO A 155 -21.53 -0.06 -2.99
CA PRO A 155 -20.40 0.82 -3.35
C PRO A 155 -19.41 1.08 -2.22
N LEU A 156 -19.86 1.02 -0.94
CA LEU A 156 -19.04 1.16 0.26
C LEU A 156 -18.33 -0.15 0.63
N ALA A 157 -18.97 -1.30 0.41
CA ALA A 157 -18.33 -2.60 0.66
C ALA A 157 -17.25 -2.97 -0.37
N ALA A 158 -17.11 -2.20 -1.46
CA ALA A 158 -16.14 -2.41 -2.53
C ALA A 158 -14.78 -1.72 -2.31
N TRP A 159 -14.59 -1.07 -1.16
CA TRP A 159 -13.30 -0.51 -0.78
C TRP A 159 -12.40 -1.57 -0.15
N THR A 160 -11.12 -1.50 -0.49
CA THR A 160 -10.07 -2.42 -0.01
C THR A 160 -9.04 -1.62 0.78
N TRP A 161 -8.82 -2.04 2.02
CA TRP A 161 -7.69 -1.61 2.84
C TRP A 161 -6.48 -2.51 2.59
N ILE A 162 -5.32 -1.89 2.40
CA ILE A 162 -4.04 -2.56 2.24
C ILE A 162 -2.98 -1.84 3.08
N SER A 163 -2.19 -2.59 3.83
CA SER A 163 -0.89 -2.12 4.31
C SER A 163 0.19 -3.15 4.01
N VAL A 164 1.34 -2.67 3.58
CA VAL A 164 2.57 -3.46 3.45
C VAL A 164 3.63 -2.84 4.33
N SER A 165 4.04 -3.56 5.36
CA SER A 165 5.13 -3.17 6.26
C SER A 165 6.38 -3.98 5.91
N ALA A 166 7.51 -3.31 5.69
CA ALA A 166 8.81 -3.94 5.59
C ALA A 166 9.55 -3.71 6.92
N ASP A 167 9.77 -4.78 7.67
CA ASP A 167 10.48 -4.77 8.95
C ASP A 167 11.88 -5.36 8.77
N TYR A 168 12.89 -4.51 8.93
CA TYR A 168 14.28 -4.89 8.73
C TYR A 168 14.89 -5.58 9.94
N SER A 169 14.35 -5.32 11.14
CA SER A 169 14.80 -5.98 12.37
C SER A 169 14.49 -7.47 12.36
N THR A 170 13.35 -7.85 11.79
CA THR A 170 12.92 -9.25 11.64
C THR A 170 13.14 -9.79 10.22
N SER A 171 13.60 -8.94 9.29
CA SER A 171 13.68 -9.27 7.85
C SER A 171 12.36 -9.81 7.31
N THR A 172 11.23 -9.16 7.64
CA THR A 172 9.89 -9.59 7.22
C THR A 172 9.16 -8.53 6.40
N LEU A 173 8.38 -9.01 5.43
CA LEU A 173 7.30 -8.28 4.78
C LEU A 173 5.99 -8.74 5.36
N ARG A 174 5.26 -7.82 5.99
CA ARG A 174 3.90 -8.05 6.47
C ARG A 174 2.91 -7.40 5.51
N LEU A 175 1.91 -8.15 5.11
CA LEU A 175 0.75 -7.67 4.38
C LEU A 175 -0.51 -7.81 5.23
N ASP A 176 -1.24 -6.71 5.39
CA ASP A 176 -2.61 -6.73 5.87
C ASP A 176 -3.57 -6.35 4.73
N LEU A 177 -4.61 -7.15 4.55
CA LEU A 177 -5.67 -6.94 3.56
C LEU A 177 -7.02 -6.98 4.26
N ASP A 178 -7.71 -5.84 4.33
CA ASP A 178 -8.99 -5.72 5.01
C ASP A 178 -8.99 -6.42 6.39
N CYS A 179 -9.81 -7.46 6.54
CA CYS A 179 -9.95 -8.26 7.75
C CYS A 179 -9.46 -9.69 7.57
N LEU A 180 -8.71 -9.95 6.48
CA LEU A 180 -8.08 -11.23 6.27
C LEU A 180 -6.89 -11.39 7.24
N PRO A 181 -6.56 -12.61 7.66
CA PRO A 181 -5.34 -12.87 8.42
C PRO A 181 -4.12 -12.27 7.73
N SER A 182 -3.27 -11.60 8.51
CA SER A 182 -2.03 -11.00 8.04
C SER A 182 -1.13 -12.07 7.43
N LYS A 183 -0.45 -11.72 6.34
CA LYS A 183 0.51 -12.60 5.67
C LYS A 183 1.91 -12.07 5.89
N CYS A 184 2.84 -12.95 6.23
CA CYS A 184 4.24 -12.61 6.40
C CYS A 184 5.11 -13.38 5.42
N GLU A 185 6.08 -12.70 4.80
CA GLU A 185 7.10 -13.27 3.92
C GLU A 185 8.48 -12.79 4.38
N LEU A 186 9.53 -13.59 4.16
CA LEU A 186 10.89 -13.15 4.46
C LEU A 186 11.39 -12.17 3.39
N LEU A 187 12.10 -11.13 3.82
CA LEU A 187 12.85 -10.25 2.94
C LEU A 187 14.10 -10.98 2.46
N GLY A 188 14.18 -11.25 1.15
CA GLY A 188 15.36 -11.86 0.54
C GLY A 188 15.48 -13.36 0.81
N SER A 189 16.71 -13.88 0.77
CA SER A 189 17.02 -15.30 1.01
C SER A 189 17.87 -15.45 2.26
N HIS A 190 17.25 -15.67 3.42
CA HIS A 190 17.85 -16.07 4.71
C HIS A 190 19.09 -15.31 5.23
N SER A 191 19.61 -14.30 4.52
CA SER A 191 20.72 -13.48 4.97
C SER A 191 20.19 -12.44 5.94
N GLU A 192 20.70 -12.51 7.18
CA GLU A 192 20.55 -11.48 8.19
C GLU A 192 21.00 -10.12 7.58
N ASN A 193 20.18 -9.08 7.69
CA ASN A 193 20.37 -7.72 7.13
C ASN A 193 19.95 -7.53 5.65
N SER A 194 18.77 -8.00 5.25
CA SER A 194 18.21 -7.67 3.92
C SER A 194 17.31 -6.43 4.00
N HIS A 195 17.70 -5.33 3.36
CA HIS A 195 16.90 -4.09 3.31
C HIS A 195 16.36 -3.84 1.90
N ILE A 196 15.15 -3.28 1.78
CA ILE A 196 14.68 -2.82 0.48
C ILE A 196 15.51 -1.60 0.06
N SER A 197 16.17 -1.70 -1.09
CA SER A 197 17.03 -0.65 -1.61
C SER A 197 16.24 0.33 -2.46
N ILE A 198 16.24 1.60 -2.08
CA ILE A 198 15.65 2.71 -2.84
C ILE A 198 16.69 3.82 -2.97
N PRO A 199 17.25 4.04 -4.18
CA PRO A 199 18.16 5.16 -4.42
C PRO A 199 17.50 6.52 -4.21
N GLN A 200 18.27 7.48 -3.70
CA GLN A 200 17.81 8.84 -3.39
C GLN A 200 17.38 9.65 -4.63
N ASP A 201 17.96 9.35 -5.80
CA ASP A 201 17.62 9.97 -7.08
C ASP A 201 16.40 9.31 -7.77
N SER A 202 15.70 8.41 -7.08
CA SER A 202 14.55 7.70 -7.64
C SER A 202 13.37 8.63 -7.88
N LEU A 203 12.66 8.35 -8.97
CA LEU A 203 11.38 8.94 -9.30
C LEU A 203 10.25 8.10 -8.72
N VAL A 204 9.29 8.76 -8.09
CA VAL A 204 8.09 8.12 -7.53
C VAL A 204 6.92 8.38 -8.45
N TYR A 205 6.19 7.32 -8.80
CA TYR A 205 4.98 7.39 -9.62
C TYR A 205 3.80 6.87 -8.81
N PHE A 206 2.81 7.74 -8.61
CA PHE A 206 1.55 7.38 -7.98
C PHE A 206 0.51 7.01 -9.04
N ARG A 207 -0.24 5.94 -8.80
CA ARG A 207 -1.32 5.44 -9.68
C ARG A 207 -0.90 4.92 -11.06
N GLN A 208 0.39 4.77 -11.34
CA GLN A 208 0.88 4.33 -12.64
C GLN A 208 2.33 3.85 -12.60
N GLU A 209 2.78 3.23 -13.68
CA GLU A 209 4.19 2.95 -13.96
C GLU A 209 4.81 4.07 -14.81
N PRO A 210 6.16 4.16 -14.89
CA PRO A 210 6.85 4.98 -15.88
C PRO A 210 6.29 4.74 -17.30
N GLY A 211 6.26 5.80 -18.11
CA GLY A 211 5.72 5.73 -19.47
C GLY A 211 4.18 5.66 -19.53
N ARG A 212 3.48 6.07 -18.47
CA ARG A 212 2.00 6.18 -18.41
C ARG A 212 1.27 4.84 -18.60
N LYS A 213 1.91 3.73 -18.25
CA LYS A 213 1.37 2.37 -18.33
C LYS A 213 0.65 1.98 -17.04
N LYS A 214 -0.24 1.00 -17.15
CA LYS A 214 -0.99 0.38 -16.02
C LYS A 214 -1.57 1.40 -15.04
N LYS A 215 -2.30 2.37 -15.60
CA LYS A 215 -2.95 3.43 -14.81
C LYS A 215 -4.01 2.82 -13.92
N PHE A 216 -3.92 3.08 -12.63
CA PHE A 216 -5.01 2.80 -11.71
C PHE A 216 -6.20 3.67 -12.06
N LEU A 217 -7.37 3.07 -12.23
CA LEU A 217 -8.64 3.77 -12.44
C LEU A 217 -9.57 3.39 -11.31
N GLY A 218 -10.21 4.38 -10.68
CA GLY A 218 -11.01 4.15 -9.49
C GLY A 218 -10.90 5.27 -8.47
N SER A 219 -11.30 4.98 -7.25
CA SER A 219 -11.31 5.90 -6.12
C SER A 219 -10.20 5.58 -5.13
N MET A 220 -9.60 6.60 -4.52
CA MET A 220 -8.66 6.47 -3.40
C MET A 220 -9.06 7.46 -2.31
N GLN A 221 -9.01 7.01 -1.07
CA GLN A 221 -9.25 7.82 0.10
C GLN A 221 -7.96 7.95 0.91
N VAL A 222 -7.19 6.87 1.07
CA VAL A 222 -5.88 6.89 1.74
C VAL A 222 -4.79 6.44 0.77
N ALA A 223 -3.68 7.17 0.74
CA ALA A 223 -2.43 6.76 0.12
C ALA A 223 -1.27 7.34 0.93
N LYS A 224 -0.70 6.55 1.83
CA LYS A 224 0.31 7.00 2.79
C LYS A 224 1.58 6.16 2.76
N VAL A 225 2.68 6.80 3.11
CA VAL A 225 3.97 6.18 3.40
C VAL A 225 4.37 6.60 4.81
N LEU A 226 4.54 5.61 5.68
CA LEU A 226 4.91 5.80 7.07
C LEU A 226 6.39 5.43 7.26
N PRO A 227 7.19 6.28 7.92
CA PRO A 227 8.62 6.09 8.14
C PRO A 227 8.94 5.11 9.27
N TYR A 228 8.02 4.19 9.54
CA TYR A 228 8.11 3.19 10.59
C TYR A 228 7.31 1.95 10.23
N VAL A 229 7.64 0.86 10.92
CA VAL A 229 6.98 -0.44 10.78
C VAL A 229 5.71 -0.43 11.63
N VAL A 230 4.61 -0.86 11.02
CA VAL A 230 3.37 -1.12 11.76
C VAL A 230 3.22 -2.64 11.94
N THR A 231 3.03 -3.05 13.19
CA THR A 231 2.87 -4.44 13.63
C THR A 231 1.41 -4.86 13.82
N GLU A 232 0.47 -3.93 13.69
CA GLU A 232 -0.97 -4.15 13.80
C GLU A 232 -1.72 -3.51 12.62
N ARG A 233 -3.01 -3.83 12.43
CA ARG A 233 -3.78 -3.18 11.37
C ARG A 233 -4.05 -1.72 11.76
N LEU A 234 -3.93 -0.82 10.79
CA LEU A 234 -4.22 0.61 10.96
C LEU A 234 -5.72 0.95 10.91
N TRP A 235 -6.57 -0.06 10.86
CA TRP A 235 -8.02 0.07 10.78
C TRP A 235 -8.70 -1.02 11.61
N SER A 236 -9.91 -0.71 12.08
CA SER A 236 -10.75 -1.70 12.77
C SER A 236 -11.61 -2.48 11.78
N CYS A 237 -11.73 -3.78 12.02
CA CYS A 237 -12.62 -4.66 11.28
C CYS A 237 -14.10 -4.45 11.60
N LEU A 238 -14.40 -3.90 12.78
CA LEU A 238 -15.76 -3.54 13.16
C LEU A 238 -16.33 -2.52 12.19
N HIS A 239 -15.61 -1.41 11.97
CA HIS A 239 -16.01 -0.37 11.02
C HIS A 239 -16.18 -0.88 9.59
N ILE A 240 -15.33 -1.81 9.13
CA ILE A 240 -15.48 -2.42 7.79
C ILE A 240 -16.75 -3.29 7.71
N SER A 241 -17.08 -4.00 8.78
CA SER A 241 -18.26 -4.86 8.85
C SER A 241 -19.56 -4.07 8.98
N GLU A 242 -19.58 -2.96 9.70
CA GLU A 242 -20.76 -2.11 9.94
C GLU A 242 -21.30 -1.49 8.65
N HIS A 243 -20.42 -1.09 7.74
CA HIS A 243 -20.79 -0.51 6.44
C HIS A 243 -21.01 -1.56 5.33
N SER A 244 -20.88 -2.85 5.66
CA SER A 244 -21.11 -3.96 4.74
C SER A 244 -22.50 -4.56 4.93
N ALA A 245 -23.18 -4.91 3.84
CA ALA A 245 -24.43 -5.65 3.90
C ALA A 245 -24.22 -6.97 4.70
N PRO A 246 -25.23 -7.52 5.41
CA PRO A 246 -25.07 -8.68 6.29
C PRO A 246 -24.34 -9.86 5.65
N GLN A 247 -24.63 -10.19 4.38
CA GLN A 247 -23.96 -11.27 3.64
C GLN A 247 -22.51 -10.96 3.19
N HIS A 248 -22.01 -9.76 3.46
CA HIS A 248 -20.68 -9.27 3.08
C HIS A 248 -19.88 -8.76 4.28
N ARG A 249 -20.42 -8.94 5.49
CA ARG A 249 -19.69 -8.66 6.72
C ARG A 249 -18.46 -9.56 6.75
N LYS A 250 -17.30 -8.93 6.82
CA LYS A 250 -16.04 -9.67 6.98
C LYS A 250 -16.03 -10.23 8.41
N PRO A 251 -15.51 -11.45 8.62
CA PRO A 251 -15.48 -12.05 9.94
C PRO A 251 -14.76 -11.11 10.91
N ILE A 252 -15.41 -10.86 12.05
CA ILE A 252 -14.79 -10.23 13.21
C ILE A 252 -14.06 -11.38 13.91
N ILE A 253 -12.74 -11.46 13.75
CA ILE A 253 -11.89 -12.42 14.46
C ILE A 253 -11.46 -11.78 15.76
#